data_AF-A0A814P5W9-F1
#
_entry.id   AF-A0A814P5W9-F1
#
_cell.length_a   1.000
_cell.length_b   1.000
_cell.length_c   1.000
_cell.angle_alpha   90.00
_cell.angle_beta   90.00
_cell.angle_gamma   90.00
#
_symmetry.space_group_name_H-M   'P 1'
#
loop_
_entity.id
_entity.type
_entity.pdbx_description
1 polymer ?
#
loop_
_entity_poly.entity_id
_entity_poly.type
_entity_poly.pdbx_seq_one_letter_code
_entity_poly.pdbx_strand_id
1 'polypeptide(L)'
;DEKSSNDVWQDLLNDGNLDNIEFESLKTISKSRKLTIAVCVKALIKSQSKESIEFSLVWHMPNINFGSDVKKYYKRFYTRYFPESPKSSLDISCYSLSQRINWLRQLFTWRIPILHNEKTPIIYKNCLFNELYFISDGGTLWMNIEDKEEDNPLVNEYGRFAYLEGHEYRMYNTYDVHFYASFALLKLWPKLQLSLQYDFAKTINSECKSPRKFLFDGASGQRKTMGTIPHDIGDPDDRPWDNLNAYVIHDPKDWKDLNLKFVLTVYRDYSYLKDLDYLKYMWPYIKLLMITVQSQDHDGDGLIDSEGLPDQTYDAWYVTGASAYCGGLHVAALSCICEIAKILKDDESLEKYGSILTRAKKAYNDKLWNGKYYKYDCSNSNYNDSIMTDMCCGHWYLRCSGFKHESLKVFELNDLDF
;
A
#
# COMPACT_ATOMS: atom_id res chain seq x y z
N ASP A 1 -2.02 -8.85 -39.91
CA ASP A 1 -1.13 -9.19 -41.03
C ASP A 1 -0.82 -7.85 -41.71
N GLU A 2 0.39 -7.60 -42.21
CA GLU A 2 0.69 -6.35 -42.93
C GLU A 2 -0.31 -6.07 -44.08
N LYS A 3 -0.87 -7.13 -44.70
CA LYS A 3 -1.95 -7.02 -45.68
C LYS A 3 -3.25 -6.47 -45.06
N SER A 4 -3.65 -6.96 -43.89
CA SER A 4 -4.88 -6.48 -43.23
C SER A 4 -4.80 -5.02 -42.79
N SER A 5 -3.61 -4.53 -42.42
CA SER A 5 -3.42 -3.09 -42.16
C SER A 5 -3.40 -2.25 -43.42
N ASN A 6 -2.84 -2.76 -44.53
CA ASN A 6 -2.86 -2.06 -45.81
C ASN A 6 -4.30 -1.94 -46.34
N ASP A 7 -5.11 -2.99 -46.22
CA ASP A 7 -6.50 -2.97 -46.68
C ASP A 7 -7.34 -1.91 -45.94
N VAL A 8 -7.24 -1.87 -44.59
CA VAL A 8 -7.89 -0.83 -43.77
C VAL A 8 -7.41 0.58 -44.14
N TRP A 9 -6.11 0.73 -44.41
CA TRP A 9 -5.55 2.03 -44.79
C TRP A 9 -5.98 2.47 -46.19
N GLN A 10 -6.00 1.58 -47.17
CA GLN A 10 -6.43 1.90 -48.53
C GLN A 10 -7.90 2.31 -48.57
N ASP A 11 -8.76 1.62 -47.82
CA ASP A 11 -10.17 1.97 -47.67
C ASP A 11 -10.32 3.41 -47.12
N LEU A 12 -9.69 3.68 -45.97
CA LEU A 12 -9.69 5.01 -45.37
C LEU A 12 -9.11 6.10 -46.28
N LEU A 13 -8.07 5.78 -47.05
CA LEU A 13 -7.41 6.72 -47.96
C LEU A 13 -8.31 7.13 -49.13
N ASN A 14 -9.20 6.24 -49.59
CA ASN A 14 -10.00 6.48 -50.79
C ASN A 14 -11.01 7.61 -50.61
N ASP A 15 -11.72 7.65 -49.49
CA ASP A 15 -12.79 8.63 -49.28
C ASP A 15 -12.91 9.15 -47.83
N GLY A 16 -12.01 8.73 -46.94
CA GLY A 16 -12.04 9.07 -45.51
C GLY A 16 -13.10 8.31 -44.71
N ASN A 17 -13.67 7.23 -45.24
CA ASN A 17 -14.59 6.33 -44.54
C ASN A 17 -13.98 4.94 -44.37
N LEU A 18 -14.61 4.11 -43.54
CA LEU A 18 -14.33 2.67 -43.52
C LEU A 18 -15.60 1.94 -43.94
N ASP A 19 -15.47 0.95 -44.81
CA ASP A 19 -16.56 0.07 -45.19
C ASP A 19 -16.97 -0.81 -43.99
N ASN A 20 -18.28 -0.91 -43.74
CA ASN A 20 -18.84 -1.75 -42.67
C ASN A 20 -18.77 -3.24 -43.08
N ILE A 21 -17.60 -3.84 -42.91
CA ILE A 21 -17.39 -5.27 -43.14
C ILE A 21 -17.84 -6.02 -41.88
N GLU A 22 -19.06 -6.56 -41.89
CA GLU A 22 -19.50 -7.47 -40.84
C GLU A 22 -18.70 -8.77 -40.90
N PHE A 23 -17.97 -9.07 -39.84
CA PHE A 23 -17.25 -10.33 -39.74
C PHE A 23 -18.24 -11.46 -39.43
N GLU A 24 -18.59 -12.28 -40.42
CA GLU A 24 -19.35 -13.51 -40.19
C GLU A 24 -18.59 -14.41 -39.21
N SER A 25 -19.26 -14.90 -38.17
CA SER A 25 -18.66 -15.72 -37.12
C SER A 25 -17.96 -16.95 -37.71
N LEU A 26 -16.63 -16.91 -37.85
CA LEU A 26 -15.88 -18.06 -38.29
C LEU A 26 -15.77 -19.05 -37.13
N LYS A 27 -16.50 -20.16 -37.26
CA LYS A 27 -16.37 -21.40 -36.47
C LYS A 27 -14.95 -22.01 -36.48
N THR A 28 -13.98 -21.37 -37.13
CA THR A 28 -12.62 -21.87 -37.30
C THR A 28 -11.65 -20.72 -37.60
N ILE A 29 -11.41 -19.85 -36.61
CA ILE A 29 -10.22 -18.99 -36.65
C ILE A 29 -9.02 -19.84 -36.21
N SER A 30 -8.05 -20.04 -37.10
CA SER A 30 -6.77 -20.64 -36.70
C SER A 30 -6.07 -19.72 -35.70
N LYS A 31 -5.50 -20.26 -34.61
CA LYS A 31 -4.79 -19.54 -33.53
C LYS A 31 -3.70 -18.55 -34.00
N SER A 32 -3.33 -18.56 -35.28
CA SER A 32 -2.25 -17.80 -35.89
C SER A 32 -2.62 -16.47 -36.56
N ARG A 33 -3.91 -16.11 -36.70
CA ARG A 33 -4.30 -14.84 -37.35
C ARG A 33 -4.45 -13.70 -36.35
N LYS A 34 -3.67 -12.63 -36.52
CA LYS A 34 -3.85 -11.35 -35.80
C LYS A 34 -5.10 -10.65 -36.34
N LEU A 35 -6.03 -10.31 -35.45
CA LEU A 35 -7.23 -9.52 -35.77
C LEU A 35 -6.91 -8.02 -35.74
N THR A 36 -7.56 -7.26 -36.61
CA THR A 36 -7.49 -5.79 -36.65
C THR A 36 -8.92 -5.27 -36.60
N ILE A 37 -9.17 -4.29 -35.74
CA ILE A 37 -10.47 -3.60 -35.62
C ILE A 37 -10.17 -2.11 -35.77
N ALA A 38 -10.96 -1.42 -36.58
CA ALA A 38 -10.89 0.03 -36.75
C ALA A 38 -12.29 0.63 -36.62
N VAL A 39 -12.38 1.81 -36.01
CA VAL A 39 -13.61 2.58 -35.88
C VAL A 39 -13.31 3.96 -36.43
N CYS A 40 -14.13 4.41 -37.39
CA CYS A 40 -13.99 5.71 -38.03
C CYS A 40 -15.26 6.54 -37.83
N VAL A 41 -15.10 7.84 -37.55
CA VAL A 41 -16.19 8.81 -37.51
C VAL A 41 -15.81 9.99 -38.38
N LYS A 42 -16.68 10.35 -39.31
CA LYS A 42 -16.50 11.49 -40.22
C LYS A 42 -17.47 12.61 -39.84
N ALA A 43 -16.94 13.82 -39.68
CA ALA A 43 -17.72 15.02 -39.40
C ALA A 43 -17.27 16.18 -40.29
N LEU A 44 -18.23 16.96 -40.79
CA LEU A 44 -17.96 18.20 -41.52
C LEU A 44 -18.01 19.38 -40.56
N ILE A 45 -16.87 20.06 -40.37
CA ILE A 45 -16.77 21.22 -39.48
C ILE A 45 -16.85 22.51 -40.29
N LYS A 46 -17.79 23.41 -39.96
CA LYS A 46 -17.93 24.70 -40.62
C LYS A 46 -16.79 25.64 -40.23
N SER A 47 -16.51 26.63 -41.07
CA SER A 47 -15.54 27.68 -40.74
C SER A 47 -15.93 28.36 -39.42
N GLN A 48 -14.95 28.54 -38.53
CA GLN A 48 -15.13 29.12 -37.20
C GLN A 48 -16.10 28.34 -36.27
N SER A 49 -16.37 27.06 -36.55
CA SER A 49 -17.14 26.18 -35.64
C SER A 49 -16.25 25.11 -34.99
N LYS A 50 -16.78 24.44 -33.97
CA LYS A 50 -16.16 23.29 -33.30
C LYS A 50 -17.14 22.13 -33.23
N GLU A 51 -16.64 20.91 -33.34
CA GLU A 51 -17.39 19.67 -33.10
C GLU A 51 -16.62 18.80 -32.12
N SER A 52 -17.31 17.89 -31.44
CA SER A 52 -16.72 16.96 -30.47
C SER A 52 -17.13 15.54 -30.82
N ILE A 53 -16.14 14.66 -30.98
CA ILE A 53 -16.34 13.23 -31.22
C ILE A 53 -15.74 12.48 -30.03
N GLU A 54 -16.47 11.51 -29.51
CA GLU A 54 -16.10 10.77 -28.31
C GLU A 54 -15.95 9.28 -28.64
N PHE A 55 -14.83 8.71 -28.19
CA PHE A 55 -14.54 7.29 -28.30
C PHE A 55 -14.39 6.70 -26.90
N SER A 56 -14.69 5.41 -26.76
CA SER A 56 -14.42 4.65 -25.55
C SER A 56 -13.67 3.38 -25.89
N LEU A 57 -12.60 3.13 -25.14
CA LEU A 57 -11.83 1.89 -25.18
C LEU A 57 -12.01 1.18 -23.85
N VAL A 58 -12.52 -0.04 -23.90
CA VAL A 58 -12.81 -0.85 -22.72
C VAL A 58 -12.32 -2.27 -22.94
N TRP A 59 -11.93 -2.93 -21.86
CA TRP A 59 -11.58 -4.35 -21.85
C TRP A 59 -12.35 -5.05 -20.74
N HIS A 60 -12.96 -6.19 -21.07
CA HIS A 60 -13.61 -7.06 -20.11
C HIS A 60 -12.76 -8.31 -19.90
N MET A 61 -11.85 -8.24 -18.93
CA MET A 61 -10.97 -9.34 -18.52
C MET A 61 -11.27 -9.70 -17.05
N PRO A 62 -12.41 -10.37 -16.79
CA PRO A 62 -12.99 -10.46 -15.46
C PRO A 62 -12.19 -11.34 -14.49
N ASN A 63 -11.31 -12.20 -15.02
CA ASN A 63 -10.60 -13.21 -14.26
C ASN A 63 -9.14 -12.80 -14.02
N ILE A 64 -8.66 -13.04 -12.81
CA ILE A 64 -7.26 -12.97 -12.39
C ILE A 64 -6.79 -14.40 -12.14
N ASN A 65 -5.64 -14.76 -12.68
CA ASN A 65 -4.94 -16.01 -12.40
C ASN A 65 -3.54 -15.70 -11.86
N PHE A 66 -3.11 -16.47 -10.87
CA PHE A 66 -1.74 -16.41 -10.34
C PHE A 66 -0.95 -17.62 -10.82
N GLY A 67 0.37 -17.47 -10.95
CA GLY A 67 1.22 -18.46 -11.63
C GLY A 67 1.17 -19.87 -11.02
N SER A 68 1.10 -19.97 -9.69
CA SER A 68 1.13 -21.25 -8.96
C SER A 68 -0.24 -21.96 -8.88
N ASP A 69 -1.32 -21.32 -9.32
CA ASP A 69 -2.66 -21.90 -9.31
C ASP A 69 -3.44 -21.54 -10.58
N VAL A 70 -2.94 -22.04 -11.71
CA VAL A 70 -3.57 -21.84 -13.03
C VAL A 70 -5.00 -22.40 -13.15
N LYS A 71 -5.45 -23.22 -12.18
CA LYS A 71 -6.80 -23.80 -12.17
C LYS A 71 -7.79 -22.97 -11.38
N LYS A 72 -7.33 -22.10 -10.48
CA LYS A 72 -8.16 -21.15 -9.74
C LYS A 72 -8.11 -19.79 -10.41
N TYR A 73 -9.26 -19.16 -10.55
CA TYR A 73 -9.35 -17.77 -10.96
C TYR A 73 -10.15 -16.96 -9.94
N TYR A 74 -9.77 -15.70 -9.79
CA TYR A 74 -10.42 -14.73 -8.93
C TYR A 74 -11.12 -13.69 -9.80
N LYS A 75 -12.26 -13.16 -9.34
CA LYS A 75 -13.00 -12.14 -10.09
C LYS A 75 -12.44 -10.75 -9.77
N ARG A 76 -12.25 -9.92 -10.79
CA ARG A 76 -11.95 -8.49 -10.60
C ARG A 76 -13.16 -7.79 -9.97
N PHE A 77 -12.93 -6.83 -9.09
CA PHE A 77 -13.99 -6.18 -8.32
C PHE A 77 -15.10 -5.56 -9.19
N TYR A 78 -14.74 -5.01 -10.36
CA TYR A 78 -15.70 -4.39 -11.27
C TYR A 78 -16.79 -5.36 -11.76
N THR A 79 -16.59 -6.68 -11.69
CA THR A 79 -17.57 -7.67 -12.16
C THR A 79 -18.85 -7.68 -11.33
N ARG A 80 -18.84 -7.06 -10.13
CA ARG A 80 -20.08 -6.78 -9.36
C ARG A 80 -21.06 -5.88 -10.09
N TYR A 81 -20.53 -4.96 -10.91
CA TYR A 81 -21.33 -4.00 -11.69
C TYR A 81 -21.53 -4.46 -13.14
N PHE A 82 -20.54 -5.17 -13.69
CA PHE A 82 -20.56 -5.70 -15.05
C PHE A 82 -20.24 -7.19 -15.02
N PRO A 83 -21.22 -8.05 -14.70
CA PRO A 83 -21.02 -9.49 -14.65
C PRO A 83 -20.68 -10.05 -16.04
N GLU A 84 -20.20 -11.29 -16.08
CA GLU A 84 -19.89 -11.96 -17.35
C GLU A 84 -21.15 -12.18 -18.18
N SER A 85 -21.15 -11.64 -19.39
CA SER A 85 -22.19 -11.82 -20.39
C SER A 85 -21.61 -11.58 -21.79
N PRO A 86 -22.27 -12.04 -22.86
CA PRO A 86 -21.86 -11.73 -24.23
C PRO A 86 -21.85 -10.22 -24.56
N LYS A 87 -22.49 -9.39 -23.74
CA LYS A 87 -22.61 -7.94 -23.95
C LYS A 87 -21.77 -7.10 -23.00
N SER A 88 -21.00 -7.70 -22.08
CA SER A 88 -20.35 -6.94 -21.00
C SER A 88 -19.43 -5.84 -21.49
N SER A 89 -18.63 -6.07 -22.55
CA SER A 89 -17.80 -5.01 -23.15
C SER A 89 -18.62 -3.88 -23.76
N LEU A 90 -19.76 -4.20 -24.40
CA LEU A 90 -20.68 -3.20 -24.94
C LEU A 90 -21.32 -2.39 -23.80
N ASP A 91 -21.79 -3.06 -22.75
CA ASP A 91 -22.41 -2.43 -21.60
C ASP A 91 -21.44 -1.49 -20.88
N ILE A 92 -20.19 -1.90 -20.67
CA ILE A 92 -19.14 -1.04 -20.09
C ILE A 92 -18.87 0.17 -21.00
N SER A 93 -18.79 -0.03 -22.32
CA SER A 93 -18.56 1.06 -23.28
C SER A 93 -19.71 2.08 -23.26
N CYS A 94 -20.96 1.62 -23.39
CA CYS A 94 -22.15 2.46 -23.31
C CYS A 94 -22.22 3.21 -21.96
N TYR A 95 -21.95 2.52 -20.85
CA TYR A 95 -21.91 3.13 -19.53
C TYR A 95 -20.84 4.24 -19.47
N SER A 96 -19.63 3.98 -19.94
CA SER A 96 -18.52 4.95 -19.90
C SER A 96 -18.82 6.24 -20.67
N LEU A 97 -19.43 6.14 -21.87
CA LEU A 97 -19.85 7.29 -22.65
C LEU A 97 -20.96 8.06 -21.94
N SER A 98 -21.93 7.36 -21.34
CA SER A 98 -23.02 8.00 -20.59
C SER A 98 -22.54 8.72 -19.32
N GLN A 99 -21.47 8.24 -18.69
CA GLN A 99 -20.97 8.76 -17.42
C GLN A 99 -19.82 9.77 -17.54
N ARG A 100 -19.21 9.91 -18.72
CA ARG A 100 -18.02 10.76 -18.92
C ARG A 100 -18.13 12.16 -18.29
N ILE A 101 -19.25 12.85 -18.51
CA ILE A 101 -19.48 14.20 -17.96
C ILE A 101 -19.54 14.17 -16.44
N ASN A 102 -20.20 13.16 -15.86
CA ASN A 102 -20.29 12.98 -14.41
C ASN A 102 -18.90 12.70 -13.81
N TRP A 103 -18.12 11.81 -14.43
CA TRP A 103 -16.74 11.53 -14.00
C TRP A 103 -15.83 12.74 -14.07
N LEU A 104 -15.91 13.54 -15.15
CA LEU A 104 -15.16 14.79 -15.26
C LEU A 104 -15.53 15.77 -14.14
N ARG A 105 -16.82 15.93 -13.83
CA ARG A 105 -17.25 16.77 -12.70
C ARG A 105 -16.66 16.26 -11.39
N GLN A 106 -16.79 14.96 -11.09
CA GLN A 106 -16.24 14.38 -9.86
C GLN A 106 -14.73 14.56 -9.77
N LEU A 107 -14.00 14.35 -10.87
CA LEU A 107 -12.56 14.57 -10.97
C LEU A 107 -12.18 16.01 -10.63
N PHE A 108 -12.90 17.00 -11.18
CA PHE A 108 -12.63 18.40 -10.90
C PHE A 108 -13.03 18.79 -9.47
N THR A 109 -14.12 18.24 -8.93
CA THR A 109 -14.60 18.56 -7.56
C THR A 109 -13.52 18.36 -6.51
N TRP A 110 -12.77 17.25 -6.54
CA TRP A 110 -11.73 17.00 -5.53
C TRP A 110 -10.40 17.69 -5.87
N ARG A 111 -10.11 17.96 -7.15
CA ARG A 111 -8.84 18.58 -7.59
C ARG A 111 -8.83 20.11 -7.46
N ILE A 112 -9.95 20.78 -7.75
CA ILE A 112 -10.04 22.24 -7.80
C ILE A 112 -9.52 22.91 -6.51
N PRO A 113 -9.88 22.46 -5.28
CA PRO A 113 -9.39 23.09 -4.06
C PRO A 113 -7.86 23.09 -3.94
N ILE A 114 -7.21 22.01 -4.40
CA ILE A 114 -5.76 21.88 -4.41
C ILE A 114 -5.16 22.73 -5.53
N LEU A 115 -5.75 22.71 -6.72
CA LEU A 115 -5.28 23.49 -7.88
C LEU A 115 -5.33 25.00 -7.64
N HIS A 116 -6.40 25.49 -7.01
CA HIS A 116 -6.62 26.91 -6.72
C HIS A 116 -5.89 27.40 -5.46
N ASN A 117 -5.24 26.51 -4.70
CA ASN A 117 -4.47 26.95 -3.55
C ASN A 117 -3.19 27.70 -4.02
N GLU A 118 -3.19 29.02 -3.91
CA GLU A 118 -2.06 29.86 -4.33
C GLU A 118 -0.79 29.67 -3.47
N LYS A 119 -0.93 29.12 -2.25
CA LYS A 119 0.20 28.87 -1.35
C LYS A 119 1.01 27.63 -1.73
N THR A 120 0.50 26.76 -2.59
CA THR A 120 1.20 25.53 -3.00
C THR A 120 1.84 25.70 -4.38
N PRO A 121 3.16 25.44 -4.51
CA PRO A 121 3.86 25.52 -5.80
C PRO A 121 3.24 24.61 -6.87
N ILE A 122 3.31 25.04 -8.14
CA ILE A 122 2.79 24.26 -9.27
C ILE A 122 3.47 22.88 -9.39
N ILE A 123 4.78 22.81 -9.16
CA ILE A 123 5.52 21.55 -9.23
C ILE A 123 5.04 20.54 -8.19
N TYR A 124 4.72 21.00 -6.97
CA TYR A 124 4.16 20.16 -5.92
C TYR A 124 2.80 19.58 -6.34
N LYS A 125 1.92 20.40 -6.92
CA LYS A 125 0.60 19.94 -7.41
C LYS A 125 0.76 18.89 -8.52
N ASN A 126 1.70 19.10 -9.43
CA ASN A 126 1.98 18.16 -10.51
C ASN A 126 2.43 16.81 -9.98
N CYS A 127 3.42 16.77 -9.07
CA CYS A 127 3.86 15.54 -8.44
C CYS A 127 2.71 14.89 -7.67
N LEU A 128 2.00 15.63 -6.81
CA LEU A 128 0.92 15.11 -5.99
C LEU A 128 -0.17 14.37 -6.80
N PHE A 129 -0.54 14.88 -7.98
CA PHE A 129 -1.53 14.21 -8.83
C PHE A 129 -0.96 13.12 -9.70
N ASN A 130 0.24 13.31 -10.27
CA ASN A 130 0.80 12.35 -11.21
C ASN A 130 1.30 11.10 -10.49
N GLU A 131 1.87 11.20 -9.28
CA GLU A 131 2.31 10.03 -8.51
C GLU A 131 1.17 9.06 -8.14
N LEU A 132 -0.09 9.52 -8.17
CA LEU A 132 -1.25 8.64 -7.98
C LEU A 132 -1.44 7.62 -9.12
N TYR A 133 -0.72 7.75 -10.24
CA TYR A 133 -0.75 6.78 -11.33
C TYR A 133 -0.46 5.36 -10.84
N PHE A 134 0.42 5.22 -9.86
CA PHE A 134 0.87 3.94 -9.34
C PHE A 134 -0.25 3.12 -8.69
N ILE A 135 -1.32 3.77 -8.18
CA ILE A 135 -2.50 3.06 -7.66
C ILE A 135 -3.21 2.25 -8.76
N SER A 136 -3.08 2.64 -10.03
CA SER A 136 -3.63 1.88 -11.16
C SER A 136 -2.57 1.03 -11.86
N ASP A 137 -1.34 1.54 -11.98
CA ASP A 137 -0.29 0.94 -12.81
C ASP A 137 0.65 -0.01 -12.05
N GLY A 138 0.70 0.08 -10.71
CA GLY A 138 1.56 -0.71 -9.84
C GLY A 138 1.14 -2.18 -9.68
N GLY A 139 0.70 -2.83 -10.76
CA GLY A 139 0.24 -4.23 -10.74
C GLY A 139 -1.02 -4.46 -9.90
N THR A 140 -1.88 -3.45 -9.74
CA THR A 140 -2.98 -3.45 -8.78
C THR A 140 -3.95 -4.62 -8.95
N LEU A 141 -4.19 -5.30 -7.84
CA LEU A 141 -5.24 -6.29 -7.65
C LEU A 141 -6.39 -5.66 -6.88
N TRP A 142 -7.57 -5.71 -7.47
CA TRP A 142 -8.81 -5.43 -6.77
C TRP A 142 -9.79 -6.56 -7.05
N MET A 143 -10.00 -7.42 -6.05
CA MET A 143 -10.73 -8.67 -6.19
C MET A 143 -12.11 -8.60 -5.55
N ASN A 144 -13.09 -9.14 -6.26
CA ASN A 144 -14.38 -9.49 -5.69
C ASN A 144 -14.23 -10.82 -4.95
N ILE A 145 -14.36 -10.79 -3.63
CA ILE A 145 -14.47 -11.99 -2.81
C ILE A 145 -15.95 -12.34 -2.69
N GLU A 146 -16.32 -13.51 -3.21
CA GLU A 146 -17.68 -14.05 -3.15
C GLU A 146 -17.85 -15.06 -2.00
N ASP A 147 -16.80 -15.26 -1.22
CA ASP A 147 -16.80 -16.14 -0.05
C ASP A 147 -17.57 -15.51 1.10
N LYS A 148 -18.61 -16.21 1.57
CA LYS A 148 -19.46 -15.76 2.68
C LYS A 148 -18.83 -15.99 4.06
N GLU A 149 -17.74 -16.76 4.13
CA GLU A 149 -17.01 -17.04 5.38
C GLU A 149 -15.90 -16.02 5.66
N GLU A 150 -15.76 -14.98 4.83
CA GLU A 150 -14.77 -13.93 5.01
C GLU A 150 -15.09 -13.07 6.25
N ASP A 151 -14.30 -13.26 7.31
CA ASP A 151 -14.38 -12.52 8.59
C ASP A 151 -13.87 -11.07 8.51
N ASN A 152 -13.37 -10.62 7.33
CA ASN A 152 -12.95 -9.23 7.15
C ASN A 152 -14.20 -8.39 6.81
N PRO A 153 -14.64 -7.48 7.71
CA PRO A 153 -15.91 -6.79 7.58
C PRO A 153 -15.98 -5.90 6.33
N LEU A 154 -14.83 -5.46 5.80
CA LEU A 154 -14.78 -4.56 4.65
C LEU A 154 -14.48 -5.28 3.33
N VAL A 155 -13.82 -6.44 3.34
CA VAL A 155 -13.53 -7.18 2.08
C VAL A 155 -14.83 -7.59 1.37
N ASN A 156 -15.86 -7.96 2.13
CA ASN A 156 -17.14 -8.32 1.54
C ASN A 156 -17.82 -7.14 0.82
N GLU A 157 -17.66 -5.92 1.31
CA GLU A 157 -18.29 -4.73 0.71
C GLU A 157 -17.39 -4.08 -0.34
N TYR A 158 -16.10 -3.89 -0.04
CA TYR A 158 -15.14 -3.12 -0.82
C TYR A 158 -14.12 -3.96 -1.57
N GLY A 159 -14.16 -5.29 -1.43
CA GLY A 159 -13.22 -6.19 -2.09
C GLY A 159 -11.87 -6.27 -1.41
N ARG A 160 -11.07 -7.22 -1.87
CA ARG A 160 -9.69 -7.40 -1.43
C ARG A 160 -8.75 -6.61 -2.34
N PHE A 161 -7.81 -5.86 -1.75
CA PHE A 161 -7.00 -4.89 -2.48
C PHE A 161 -5.50 -5.09 -2.25
N ALA A 162 -4.72 -5.04 -3.32
CA ALA A 162 -3.27 -5.04 -3.25
C ALA A 162 -2.64 -4.33 -4.44
N TYR A 163 -1.40 -3.89 -4.28
CA TYR A 163 -0.54 -3.38 -5.36
C TYR A 163 0.90 -3.79 -5.09
N LEU A 164 1.71 -3.87 -6.13
CA LEU A 164 3.11 -4.26 -6.02
C LEU A 164 3.93 -3.12 -5.39
N GLU A 165 5.00 -3.49 -4.71
CA GLU A 165 6.06 -2.55 -4.33
C GLU A 165 6.68 -1.86 -5.55
N GLY A 166 6.97 -2.65 -6.59
CA GLY A 166 7.49 -2.19 -7.87
C GLY A 166 7.34 -3.25 -8.95
N HIS A 167 7.77 -2.93 -10.17
CA HIS A 167 7.73 -3.91 -11.27
C HIS A 167 8.92 -4.90 -11.21
N GLU A 168 10.03 -4.46 -10.61
CA GLU A 168 11.21 -5.28 -10.34
C GLU A 168 11.04 -6.10 -9.05
N TYR A 169 10.48 -5.47 -8.01
CA TYR A 169 10.18 -6.07 -6.72
C TYR A 169 8.72 -6.50 -6.68
N ARG A 170 8.45 -7.70 -7.20
CA ARG A 170 7.08 -8.21 -7.43
C ARG A 170 6.39 -8.72 -6.15
N MET A 171 6.43 -7.93 -5.09
CA MET A 171 5.84 -8.23 -3.79
C MET A 171 4.60 -7.36 -3.58
N TYR A 172 3.48 -7.99 -3.26
CA TYR A 172 2.22 -7.28 -3.04
C TYR A 172 2.15 -6.70 -1.63
N ASN A 173 1.76 -5.44 -1.55
CA ASN A 173 1.63 -4.65 -0.32
C ASN A 173 2.82 -4.79 0.61
N THR A 174 4.06 -4.69 0.09
CA THR A 174 5.25 -4.64 0.95
C THR A 174 5.04 -3.60 2.05
N TYR A 175 4.96 -4.07 3.29
CA TYR A 175 4.23 -3.39 4.34
C TYR A 175 5.03 -2.23 4.93
N ASP A 176 6.34 -2.43 5.04
CA ASP A 176 7.28 -1.40 5.42
C ASP A 176 7.33 -0.24 4.41
N VAL A 177 7.05 -0.50 3.13
CA VAL A 177 6.92 0.52 2.07
C VAL A 177 5.51 1.12 2.02
N HIS A 178 4.47 0.29 2.16
CA HIS A 178 3.06 0.69 2.24
C HIS A 178 2.82 1.72 3.36
N PHE A 179 3.58 1.65 4.46
CA PHE A 179 3.59 2.65 5.53
C PHE A 179 3.69 4.09 5.01
N TYR A 180 4.54 4.34 4.00
CA TYR A 180 4.70 5.66 3.39
C TYR A 180 3.62 5.97 2.34
N ALA A 181 3.26 5.00 1.51
CA ALA A 181 2.31 5.20 0.40
C ALA A 181 0.83 5.29 0.85
N SER A 182 0.50 4.65 1.97
CA SER A 182 -0.88 4.46 2.45
C SER A 182 -1.62 5.74 2.82
N PHE A 183 -0.91 6.88 2.95
CA PHE A 183 -1.56 8.18 3.11
C PHE A 183 -2.50 8.51 1.94
N ALA A 184 -2.12 8.17 0.70
CA ALA A 184 -2.97 8.40 -0.46
C ALA A 184 -4.25 7.56 -0.39
N LEU A 185 -4.13 6.27 -0.03
CA LEU A 185 -5.27 5.38 0.15
C LEU A 185 -6.17 5.84 1.29
N LEU A 186 -5.62 6.19 2.45
CA LEU A 186 -6.43 6.69 3.57
C LEU A 186 -7.22 7.95 3.20
N LYS A 187 -6.61 8.88 2.45
CA LYS A 187 -7.25 10.14 2.08
C LYS A 187 -8.30 10.00 0.99
N LEU A 188 -8.06 9.16 -0.02
CA LEU A 188 -8.88 9.09 -1.24
C LEU A 188 -9.78 7.84 -1.27
N TRP A 189 -9.33 6.72 -0.71
CA TRP A 189 -10.04 5.44 -0.69
C TRP A 189 -9.94 4.76 0.68
N PRO A 190 -10.42 5.40 1.77
CA PRO A 190 -10.22 4.93 3.14
C PRO A 190 -10.72 3.51 3.38
N LYS A 191 -11.78 3.09 2.69
CA LYS A 191 -12.32 1.73 2.83
C LYS A 191 -11.43 0.65 2.21
N LEU A 192 -10.66 0.97 1.16
CA LEU A 192 -9.62 0.09 0.63
C LEU A 192 -8.42 0.02 1.57
N GLN A 193 -8.01 1.16 2.14
CA GLN A 193 -6.96 1.20 3.17
C GLN A 193 -7.31 0.30 4.37
N LEU A 194 -8.53 0.45 4.91
CA LEU A 194 -8.97 -0.37 6.03
C LEU A 194 -9.10 -1.85 5.64
N SER A 195 -9.65 -2.17 4.46
CA SER A 195 -9.75 -3.55 3.94
C SER A 195 -8.38 -4.25 3.96
N LEU A 196 -7.35 -3.59 3.41
CA LEU A 196 -5.96 -4.06 3.43
C LEU A 196 -5.45 -4.23 4.87
N GLN A 197 -5.69 -3.26 5.73
CA GLN A 197 -5.20 -3.28 7.11
C GLN A 197 -5.83 -4.41 7.95
N TYR A 198 -7.10 -4.74 7.70
CA TYR A 198 -7.77 -5.92 8.27
C TYR A 198 -7.14 -7.23 7.78
N ASP A 199 -6.79 -7.34 6.50
CA ASP A 199 -6.11 -8.54 5.99
C ASP A 199 -4.76 -8.73 6.68
N PHE A 200 -3.96 -7.66 6.81
CA PHE A 200 -2.69 -7.72 7.55
C PHE A 200 -2.88 -8.11 9.01
N ALA A 201 -3.92 -7.62 9.68
CA ALA A 201 -4.21 -7.98 11.07
C ALA A 201 -4.36 -9.50 11.23
N LYS A 202 -5.10 -10.15 10.33
CA LYS A 202 -5.29 -11.61 10.35
C LYS A 202 -3.99 -12.39 10.21
N THR A 203 -3.04 -11.90 9.41
CA THR A 203 -1.76 -12.57 9.19
C THR A 203 -0.91 -12.69 10.47
N ILE A 204 -1.16 -11.84 11.47
CA ILE A 204 -0.42 -11.84 12.74
C ILE A 204 -0.64 -13.15 13.50
N ASN A 205 -1.84 -13.72 13.42
CA ASN A 205 -2.16 -15.02 14.02
C ASN A 205 -1.72 -16.21 13.15
N SER A 206 -1.25 -15.97 11.94
CA SER A 206 -0.84 -17.02 11.00
C SER A 206 0.60 -17.46 11.23
N GLU A 207 0.83 -18.77 11.06
CA GLU A 207 2.14 -19.41 11.10
C GLU A 207 2.31 -20.29 9.85
N CYS A 208 3.49 -20.26 9.24
CA CYS A 208 3.85 -21.13 8.14
C CYS A 208 5.28 -21.64 8.33
N LYS A 209 5.39 -22.90 8.78
CA LYS A 209 6.67 -23.57 9.07
C LYS A 209 7.42 -24.08 7.85
N SER A 210 6.94 -23.77 6.64
CA SER A 210 7.66 -24.19 5.42
C SER A 210 9.06 -23.56 5.43
N PRO A 211 10.13 -24.36 5.32
CA PRO A 211 11.48 -23.84 5.38
C PRO A 211 11.77 -22.93 4.19
N ARG A 212 12.45 -21.82 4.46
CA ARG A 212 12.96 -20.88 3.47
C ARG A 212 14.44 -20.66 3.72
N LYS A 213 15.21 -20.55 2.63
CA LYS A 213 16.60 -20.14 2.69
C LYS A 213 16.66 -18.65 2.37
N PHE A 214 17.28 -17.87 3.24
CA PHE A 214 17.46 -16.44 3.05
C PHE A 214 18.73 -16.18 2.23
N LEU A 215 18.66 -15.19 1.34
CA LEU A 215 19.72 -14.95 0.36
C LEU A 215 20.91 -14.19 0.95
N PHE A 216 20.69 -13.37 1.98
CA PHE A 216 21.73 -12.50 2.52
C PHE A 216 22.86 -13.27 3.21
N ASP A 217 22.52 -14.19 4.11
CA ASP A 217 23.48 -14.97 4.91
C ASP A 217 23.43 -16.48 4.65
N GLY A 218 22.46 -16.94 3.86
CA GLY A 218 22.24 -18.36 3.58
C GLY A 218 21.54 -19.12 4.71
N ALA A 219 21.11 -18.44 5.78
CA ALA A 219 20.40 -19.05 6.90
C ALA A 219 19.06 -19.63 6.45
N SER A 220 18.53 -20.55 7.24
CA SER A 220 17.20 -21.12 7.03
C SER A 220 16.27 -20.71 8.16
N GLY A 221 15.07 -20.29 7.80
CA GLY A 221 14.00 -19.98 8.73
C GLY A 221 12.65 -20.48 8.22
N GLN A 222 11.59 -20.06 8.90
CA GLN A 222 10.23 -20.38 8.50
C GLN A 222 9.65 -19.24 7.66
N ARG A 223 8.76 -19.57 6.72
CA ARG A 223 8.13 -18.57 5.85
C ARG A 223 7.36 -17.51 6.65
N LYS A 224 6.61 -17.88 7.68
CA LYS A 224 5.83 -16.94 8.50
C LYS A 224 5.82 -17.35 9.97
N THR A 225 6.21 -16.42 10.84
CA THR A 225 6.19 -16.59 12.30
C THR A 225 4.92 -15.99 12.89
N MET A 226 4.26 -16.66 13.83
CA MET A 226 3.12 -16.08 14.55
C MET A 226 3.58 -14.87 15.38
N GLY A 227 2.74 -13.84 15.51
CA GLY A 227 3.09 -12.62 16.26
C GLY A 227 3.98 -11.64 15.50
N THR A 228 4.16 -11.83 14.20
CA THR A 228 4.85 -10.87 13.32
C THR A 228 3.98 -10.42 12.17
N ILE A 229 4.23 -9.21 11.70
CA ILE A 229 3.76 -8.74 10.41
C ILE A 229 4.60 -9.39 9.30
N PRO A 230 3.98 -9.94 8.23
CA PRO A 230 4.72 -10.35 7.05
C PRO A 230 5.28 -9.10 6.35
N HIS A 231 6.43 -9.23 5.73
CA HIS A 231 6.99 -8.20 4.84
C HIS A 231 6.00 -7.86 3.73
N ASP A 232 5.43 -8.88 3.09
CA ASP A 232 4.50 -8.72 1.97
C ASP A 232 3.45 -9.84 1.98
N ILE A 233 2.36 -9.64 1.24
CA ILE A 233 1.29 -10.63 1.13
C ILE A 233 1.50 -11.63 -0.03
N GLY A 234 2.67 -11.66 -0.66
CA GLY A 234 3.01 -12.64 -1.70
C GLY A 234 3.36 -12.03 -3.06
N ASP A 235 3.50 -12.89 -4.06
CA ASP A 235 4.01 -12.59 -5.40
C ASP A 235 3.00 -13.06 -6.49
N PRO A 236 2.91 -12.39 -7.66
CA PRO A 236 1.97 -12.74 -8.74
C PRO A 236 2.16 -14.13 -9.35
N ASP A 237 3.37 -14.70 -9.29
CA ASP A 237 3.66 -16.07 -9.72
C ASP A 237 3.33 -17.11 -8.63
N ASP A 238 3.07 -16.71 -7.39
CA ASP A 238 2.70 -17.59 -6.26
C ASP A 238 1.19 -17.52 -5.95
N ARG A 239 0.79 -17.42 -4.66
CA ARG A 239 -0.60 -17.26 -4.20
C ARG A 239 -0.69 -16.08 -3.24
N PRO A 240 -0.92 -14.86 -3.72
CA PRO A 240 -1.09 -13.71 -2.85
C PRO A 240 -2.16 -13.97 -1.77
N TRP A 241 -1.98 -13.38 -0.57
CA TRP A 241 -2.71 -13.60 0.68
C TRP A 241 -2.56 -14.97 1.35
N ASP A 242 -2.29 -16.04 0.59
CA ASP A 242 -2.11 -17.38 1.15
C ASP A 242 -0.62 -17.66 1.47
N ASN A 243 0.25 -17.42 0.49
CA ASN A 243 1.69 -17.65 0.57
C ASN A 243 2.42 -16.33 0.85
N LEU A 244 2.28 -15.85 2.08
CA LEU A 244 2.92 -14.63 2.60
C LEU A 244 4.45 -14.69 2.52
N ASN A 245 5.09 -13.52 2.65
CA ASN A 245 6.55 -13.36 2.62
C ASN A 245 7.15 -13.97 1.35
N ALA A 246 6.88 -13.34 0.21
CA ALA A 246 7.61 -13.61 -1.03
C ALA A 246 9.04 -13.06 -0.97
N TYR A 247 9.27 -12.03 -0.17
CA TYR A 247 10.61 -11.56 0.18
C TYR A 247 11.45 -12.65 0.84
N VAL A 248 12.68 -12.83 0.33
CA VAL A 248 13.60 -13.90 0.77
C VAL A 248 15.04 -13.41 0.95
N ILE A 249 15.32 -12.10 0.90
CA ILE A 249 16.69 -11.61 1.12
C ILE A 249 17.05 -11.78 2.60
N HIS A 250 16.23 -11.26 3.51
CA HIS A 250 16.36 -11.42 4.97
C HIS A 250 15.17 -12.19 5.56
N ASP A 251 15.28 -12.63 6.81
CA ASP A 251 14.12 -13.09 7.60
C ASP A 251 13.34 -11.89 8.15
N PRO A 252 12.13 -11.59 7.62
CA PRO A 252 11.39 -10.42 8.06
C PRO A 252 10.81 -10.57 9.48
N LYS A 253 10.82 -11.78 10.07
CA LYS A 253 10.32 -11.98 11.43
C LYS A 253 11.10 -11.16 12.48
N ASP A 254 12.39 -10.92 12.20
CA ASP A 254 13.32 -10.25 13.11
C ASP A 254 13.44 -8.75 12.80
N TRP A 255 12.71 -8.26 11.79
CA TRP A 255 12.71 -6.85 11.43
C TRP A 255 12.09 -5.99 12.53
N LYS A 256 12.75 -4.86 12.79
CA LYS A 256 12.45 -3.97 13.92
C LYS A 256 11.35 -2.97 13.61
N ASP A 257 11.07 -2.70 12.34
CA ASP A 257 10.12 -1.64 11.94
C ASP A 257 8.72 -2.16 11.57
N LEU A 258 8.57 -3.36 10.98
CA LEU A 258 7.28 -3.89 10.49
C LEU A 258 6.16 -3.87 11.54
N ASN A 259 6.40 -4.46 12.71
CA ASN A 259 5.41 -4.52 13.78
C ASN A 259 5.04 -3.12 14.29
N LEU A 260 6.02 -2.22 14.39
CA LEU A 260 5.82 -0.85 14.84
C LEU A 260 5.02 -0.03 13.81
N LYS A 261 5.35 -0.19 12.52
CA LYS A 261 4.63 0.43 11.40
C LYS A 261 3.17 0.02 11.37
N PHE A 262 2.85 -1.23 11.72
CA PHE A 262 1.45 -1.67 11.84
C PHE A 262 0.73 -0.92 12.96
N VAL A 263 1.30 -0.87 14.17
CA VAL A 263 0.71 -0.14 15.31
C VAL A 263 0.47 1.33 14.96
N LEU A 264 1.49 1.98 14.38
CA LEU A 264 1.42 3.37 13.96
C LEU A 264 0.34 3.59 12.91
N THR A 265 0.26 2.74 11.89
CA THR A 265 -0.74 2.82 10.82
C THR A 265 -2.16 2.63 11.33
N VAL A 266 -2.40 1.67 12.22
CA VAL A 266 -3.71 1.49 12.88
C VAL A 266 -4.13 2.77 13.60
N TYR A 267 -3.23 3.36 14.39
CA TYR A 267 -3.57 4.58 15.13
C TYR A 267 -3.82 5.78 14.20
N ARG A 268 -3.01 5.94 13.14
CA ARG A 268 -3.20 6.99 12.14
C ARG A 268 -4.57 6.87 11.46
N ASP A 269 -4.92 5.66 11.02
CA ASP A 269 -6.17 5.39 10.32
C ASP A 269 -7.37 5.64 11.24
N TYR A 270 -7.30 5.19 12.50
CA TYR A 270 -8.28 5.55 13.54
C TYR A 270 -8.34 7.06 13.76
N SER A 271 -7.21 7.74 13.90
CA SER A 271 -7.18 9.17 14.21
C SER A 271 -7.81 9.99 13.08
N TYR A 272 -7.67 9.55 11.83
CA TYR A 272 -8.31 10.19 10.68
C TYR A 272 -9.81 9.88 10.58
N LEU A 273 -10.21 8.61 10.73
CA LEU A 273 -11.58 8.16 10.48
C LEU A 273 -12.49 8.19 11.71
N LYS A 274 -11.90 8.24 12.91
CA LYS A 274 -12.55 8.14 14.22
C LYS A 274 -13.41 6.88 14.40
N ASP A 275 -13.02 5.79 13.73
CA ASP A 275 -13.72 4.50 13.77
C ASP A 275 -13.29 3.67 15.01
N LEU A 276 -14.11 3.73 16.06
CA LEU A 276 -13.83 3.03 17.32
C LEU A 276 -13.92 1.51 17.20
N ASP A 277 -14.76 0.98 16.30
CA ASP A 277 -14.93 -0.47 16.18
C ASP A 277 -13.76 -1.09 15.42
N TYR A 278 -13.24 -0.37 14.42
CA TYR A 278 -11.93 -0.66 13.82
C TYR A 278 -10.83 -0.72 14.88
N LEU A 279 -10.73 0.30 15.75
CA LEU A 279 -9.68 0.34 16.76
C LEU A 279 -9.79 -0.81 17.77
N LYS A 280 -11.01 -1.12 18.24
CA LYS A 280 -11.27 -2.27 19.12
C LYS A 280 -10.88 -3.59 18.46
N TYR A 281 -11.20 -3.77 17.17
CA TYR A 281 -10.84 -4.97 16.43
C TYR A 281 -9.32 -5.15 16.35
N MET A 282 -8.58 -4.08 16.08
CA MET A 282 -7.13 -4.12 15.94
C MET A 282 -6.38 -4.32 17.28
N TRP A 283 -7.01 -4.00 18.41
CA TRP A 283 -6.33 -3.94 19.70
C TRP A 283 -5.71 -5.27 20.17
N PRO A 284 -6.39 -6.44 20.10
CA PRO A 284 -5.79 -7.72 20.46
C PRO A 284 -4.55 -8.05 19.61
N TYR A 285 -4.58 -7.71 18.32
CA TYR A 285 -3.47 -7.93 17.40
C TYR A 285 -2.27 -7.06 17.74
N ILE A 286 -2.50 -5.78 18.07
CA ILE A 286 -1.45 -4.88 18.56
C ILE A 286 -0.79 -5.47 19.81
N LYS A 287 -1.58 -5.95 20.78
CA LYS A 287 -1.05 -6.56 22.01
C LYS A 287 -0.20 -7.81 21.72
N LEU A 288 -0.59 -8.62 20.74
CA LEU A 288 0.18 -9.79 20.32
C LEU A 288 1.51 -9.40 19.67
N LEU A 289 1.52 -8.42 18.75
CA LEU A 289 2.76 -7.90 18.14
C LEU A 289 3.74 -7.35 19.18
N MET A 290 3.22 -6.70 20.22
CA MET A 290 4.05 -6.13 21.28
C MET A 290 4.77 -7.17 22.13
N ILE A 291 4.33 -8.44 22.14
CA ILE A 291 5.10 -9.52 22.77
C ILE A 291 6.43 -9.71 22.02
N THR A 292 6.38 -9.75 20.69
CA THR A 292 7.59 -9.87 19.86
C THR A 292 8.45 -8.62 19.94
N VAL A 293 7.86 -7.41 19.86
CA VAL A 293 8.61 -6.15 20.00
C VAL A 293 9.33 -6.09 21.36
N GLN A 294 8.68 -6.50 22.45
CA GLN A 294 9.31 -6.52 23.78
C GLN A 294 10.46 -7.52 23.89
N SER A 295 10.46 -8.60 23.10
CA SER A 295 11.57 -9.55 23.09
C SER A 295 12.83 -9.03 22.38
N GLN A 296 12.73 -7.90 21.68
CA GLN A 296 13.83 -7.25 20.95
C GLN A 296 14.56 -6.16 21.78
N ASP A 297 14.14 -5.95 23.03
CA ASP A 297 14.86 -5.12 24.01
C ASP A 297 15.85 -6.03 24.75
N HIS A 298 17.14 -5.95 24.42
CA HIS A 298 18.15 -6.89 24.90
C HIS A 298 18.84 -6.44 26.19
N ASP A 299 18.80 -5.14 26.50
CA ASP A 299 19.43 -4.58 27.70
C ASP A 299 18.42 -4.13 28.77
N GLY A 300 17.12 -4.24 28.50
CA GLY A 300 16.02 -3.99 29.43
C GLY A 300 15.74 -2.50 29.66
N ASP A 301 16.31 -1.60 28.84
CA ASP A 301 16.14 -0.17 28.97
C ASP A 301 14.81 0.36 28.42
N GLY A 302 13.97 -0.53 27.86
CA GLY A 302 12.68 -0.23 27.28
C GLY A 302 12.71 0.13 25.79
N LEU A 303 13.88 0.16 25.15
CA LEU A 303 14.06 0.43 23.73
C LEU A 303 14.48 -0.85 23.00
N ILE A 304 14.10 -1.00 21.73
CA ILE A 304 14.51 -2.16 20.93
C ILE A 304 15.93 -1.97 20.38
N ASP A 305 16.63 -3.08 20.19
CA ASP A 305 17.99 -3.13 19.69
C ASP A 305 18.05 -3.84 18.33
N SER A 306 18.63 -3.21 17.31
CA SER A 306 18.97 -3.89 16.05
C SER A 306 20.15 -4.86 16.23
N GLU A 307 20.16 -5.95 15.47
CA GLU A 307 21.08 -7.09 15.67
C GLU A 307 22.50 -6.89 15.13
N GLY A 308 22.84 -5.71 14.62
CA GLY A 308 24.03 -5.56 13.77
C GLY A 308 23.82 -6.14 12.38
N LEU A 309 22.58 -6.04 11.87
CA LEU A 309 22.14 -6.52 10.56
C LEU A 309 21.21 -5.48 9.91
N PRO A 310 20.97 -5.55 8.59
CA PRO A 310 19.91 -4.79 7.93
C PRO A 310 18.51 -5.35 8.27
N ASP A 311 18.04 -5.11 9.49
CA ASP A 311 16.80 -5.68 10.05
C ASP A 311 15.60 -4.70 9.98
N GLN A 312 15.48 -3.97 8.88
CA GLN A 312 14.44 -2.96 8.65
C GLN A 312 14.40 -2.56 7.15
N THR A 313 13.46 -1.70 6.75
CA THR A 313 13.20 -1.29 5.34
C THR A 313 14.43 -0.88 4.51
N TYR A 314 15.46 -0.30 5.13
CA TYR A 314 16.78 -0.05 4.55
C TYR A 314 17.61 -1.35 4.59
N ASP A 315 17.16 -2.34 3.82
CA ASP A 315 17.56 -3.75 3.84
C ASP A 315 19.01 -4.05 3.43
N ALA A 316 19.77 -3.03 3.03
CA ALA A 316 21.21 -3.13 2.77
C ALA A 316 22.07 -2.38 3.79
N TRP A 317 21.45 -1.68 4.76
CA TRP A 317 22.15 -0.79 5.68
C TRP A 317 22.18 -1.36 7.10
N TYR A 318 23.40 -1.67 7.58
CA TYR A 318 23.65 -2.25 8.89
C TYR A 318 23.35 -1.29 10.03
N VAL A 319 22.59 -1.77 11.02
CA VAL A 319 22.25 -1.04 12.24
C VAL A 319 22.59 -1.91 13.45
N THR A 320 23.23 -1.35 14.49
CA THR A 320 23.50 -2.09 15.74
C THR A 320 22.98 -1.36 16.98
N GLY A 321 22.24 -2.07 17.82
CA GLY A 321 21.65 -1.53 19.05
C GLY A 321 20.52 -0.55 18.75
N ALA A 322 20.30 0.40 19.65
CA ALA A 322 19.35 1.50 19.44
C ALA A 322 19.73 2.31 18.19
N SER A 323 18.72 2.63 17.37
CA SER A 323 18.87 3.47 16.18
C SER A 323 17.85 4.60 16.15
N ALA A 324 18.18 5.71 15.49
CA ALA A 324 17.25 6.84 15.39
C ALA A 324 15.94 6.43 14.70
N TYR A 325 16.05 5.66 13.61
CA TYR A 325 14.88 5.23 12.85
C TYR A 325 14.00 4.23 13.61
N CYS A 326 14.49 3.02 13.93
CA CYS A 326 13.68 2.00 14.60
C CYS A 326 13.35 2.37 16.05
N GLY A 327 14.31 2.95 16.78
CA GLY A 327 14.07 3.43 18.15
C GLY A 327 13.03 4.55 18.18
N GLY A 328 13.06 5.47 17.21
CA GLY A 328 12.07 6.54 17.08
C GLY A 328 10.69 6.02 16.72
N LEU A 329 10.60 5.03 15.81
CA LEU A 329 9.35 4.32 15.53
C LEU A 329 8.81 3.61 16.78
N HIS A 330 9.68 3.01 17.61
CA HIS A 330 9.26 2.26 18.80
C HIS A 330 8.65 3.20 19.85
N VAL A 331 9.35 4.30 20.14
CA VAL A 331 8.88 5.35 21.03
C VAL A 331 7.54 5.95 20.54
N ALA A 332 7.39 6.14 19.23
CA ALA A 332 6.14 6.60 18.64
C ALA A 332 5.01 5.55 18.77
N ALA A 333 5.29 4.29 18.49
CA ALA A 333 4.31 3.21 18.60
C ALA A 333 3.82 3.03 20.04
N LEU A 334 4.72 3.08 21.03
CA LEU A 334 4.37 3.08 22.45
C LEU A 334 3.47 4.26 22.83
N SER A 335 3.75 5.45 22.28
CA SER A 335 2.89 6.63 22.49
C SER A 335 1.49 6.41 21.93
N CYS A 336 1.36 5.86 20.72
CA CYS A 336 0.08 5.47 20.14
C CYS A 336 -0.64 4.42 21.00
N ILE A 337 0.06 3.38 21.45
CA ILE A 337 -0.49 2.31 22.31
C ILE A 337 -1.06 2.89 23.61
N CYS A 338 -0.35 3.81 24.27
CA CYS A 338 -0.88 4.49 25.46
C CYS A 338 -2.17 5.27 25.16
N GLU A 339 -2.26 5.96 24.03
CA GLU A 339 -3.49 6.64 23.62
C GLU A 339 -4.63 5.65 23.31
N ILE A 340 -4.34 4.54 22.62
CA ILE A 340 -5.32 3.49 22.35
C ILE A 340 -5.84 2.90 23.66
N ALA A 341 -4.94 2.57 24.60
CA ALA A 341 -5.32 2.03 25.90
C ALA A 341 -6.23 3.00 26.68
N LYS A 342 -5.96 4.32 26.65
CA LYS A 342 -6.87 5.33 27.22
C LYS A 342 -8.24 5.35 26.54
N ILE A 343 -8.26 5.35 25.20
CA ILE A 343 -9.50 5.37 24.41
C ILE A 343 -10.36 4.13 24.71
N LEU A 344 -9.73 2.97 24.83
CA LEU A 344 -10.38 1.69 25.06
C LEU A 344 -10.57 1.36 26.55
N LYS A 345 -10.08 2.21 27.46
CA LYS A 345 -10.12 2.04 28.92
C LYS A 345 -9.45 0.74 29.40
N ASP A 346 -8.32 0.40 28.78
CA ASP A 346 -7.45 -0.74 29.16
C ASP A 346 -6.33 -0.21 30.07
N ASP A 347 -6.67 0.02 31.35
CA ASP A 347 -5.78 0.65 32.33
C ASP A 347 -4.51 -0.19 32.60
N GLU A 348 -4.61 -1.52 32.55
CA GLU A 348 -3.48 -2.44 32.70
C GLU A 348 -2.44 -2.23 31.58
N SER A 349 -2.92 -2.18 30.33
CA SER A 349 -2.03 -1.92 29.18
C SER A 349 -1.46 -0.50 29.26
N LEU A 350 -2.26 0.48 29.68
CA LEU A 350 -1.78 1.86 29.83
C LEU A 350 -0.64 1.96 30.84
N GLU A 351 -0.76 1.31 32.00
CA GLU A 351 0.29 1.28 33.02
C GLU A 351 1.55 0.58 32.50
N LYS A 352 1.40 -0.62 31.92
CA LYS A 352 2.51 -1.41 31.37
C LYS A 352 3.28 -0.63 30.30
N TYR A 353 2.60 -0.18 29.25
CA TYR A 353 3.24 0.49 28.11
C TYR A 353 3.67 1.92 28.45
N GLY A 354 3.00 2.61 29.38
CA GLY A 354 3.43 3.92 29.87
C GLY A 354 4.75 3.86 30.63
N SER A 355 4.96 2.80 31.43
CA SER A 355 6.23 2.54 32.10
C SER A 355 7.35 2.26 31.09
N ILE A 356 7.10 1.43 30.08
CA ILE A 356 8.07 1.15 29.00
C ILE A 356 8.39 2.43 28.22
N LEU A 357 7.38 3.19 27.80
CA LEU A 357 7.55 4.45 27.07
C LEU A 357 8.45 5.44 27.82
N THR A 358 8.31 5.51 29.15
CA THR A 358 9.13 6.40 29.98
C THR A 358 10.60 6.01 29.93
N ARG A 359 10.91 4.71 30.05
CA ARG A 359 12.29 4.22 29.98
C ARG A 359 12.84 4.32 28.55
N ALA A 360 12.06 3.90 27.55
CA ALA A 360 12.39 3.97 26.13
C ALA A 360 12.78 5.38 25.68
N LYS A 361 12.03 6.40 26.11
CA LYS A 361 12.34 7.80 25.79
C LYS A 361 13.67 8.26 26.38
N LYS A 362 13.93 7.88 27.64
CA LYS A 362 15.18 8.21 28.31
C LYS A 362 16.35 7.54 27.60
N ALA A 363 16.24 6.23 27.33
CA ALA A 363 17.22 5.46 26.58
C ALA A 363 17.50 6.04 25.20
N TYR A 364 16.45 6.35 24.43
CA TYR A 364 16.54 6.91 23.08
C TYR A 364 17.33 8.23 23.08
N ASN A 365 17.03 9.13 24.02
CA ASN A 365 17.77 10.39 24.15
C ASN A 365 19.22 10.17 24.60
N ASP A 366 19.43 9.40 25.67
CA ASP A 366 20.77 9.18 26.25
C ASP A 366 21.72 8.50 25.25
N LYS A 367 21.22 7.53 24.48
CA LYS A 367 22.02 6.74 23.52
C LYS A 367 22.32 7.51 22.23
N LEU A 368 21.39 8.34 21.75
CA LEU A 368 21.40 8.83 20.36
C LEU A 368 21.48 10.36 20.22
N TRP A 369 20.96 11.15 21.16
CA TRP A 369 21.00 12.61 21.03
C TRP A 369 22.41 13.15 21.28
N ASN A 370 23.01 13.83 20.29
CA ASN A 370 24.36 14.40 20.41
C ASN A 370 24.38 15.90 20.73
N GLY A 371 23.22 16.49 21.05
CA GLY A 371 23.05 17.94 21.24
C GLY A 371 22.63 18.71 19.99
N LYS A 372 22.61 18.07 18.81
CA LYS A 372 22.22 18.69 17.53
C LYS A 372 21.23 17.84 16.73
N TYR A 373 21.47 16.54 16.68
CA TYR A 373 20.65 15.57 15.97
C TYR A 373 20.74 14.20 16.66
N TYR A 374 19.88 13.27 16.25
CA TYR A 374 19.98 11.87 16.66
C TYR A 374 20.98 11.13 15.78
N LYS A 375 22.02 10.57 16.41
CA LYS A 375 22.97 9.65 15.75
C LYS A 375 22.21 8.52 15.05
N TYR A 376 22.77 8.03 13.94
CA TYR A 376 22.21 6.91 13.18
C TYR A 376 21.95 5.69 14.07
N ASP A 377 22.96 5.26 14.83
CA ASP A 377 22.84 4.19 15.83
C ASP A 377 23.74 4.42 17.06
N CYS A 378 23.61 3.55 18.07
CA CYS A 378 24.39 3.62 19.30
C CYS A 378 25.67 2.77 19.26
N SER A 379 26.06 2.28 18.09
CA SER A 379 27.25 1.45 17.92
C SER A 379 28.54 2.25 18.12
N ASN A 380 29.69 1.56 18.07
CA ASN A 380 31.01 2.20 17.97
C ASN A 380 31.54 2.22 16.52
N SER A 381 30.65 2.05 15.53
CA SER A 381 31.07 2.07 14.12
C SER A 381 31.51 3.48 13.70
N ASN A 382 32.29 3.55 12.61
CA ASN A 382 32.74 4.83 12.04
C ASN A 382 31.59 5.65 11.39
N TYR A 383 30.38 5.10 11.32
CA TYR A 383 29.21 5.72 10.70
C TYR A 383 28.05 5.87 11.68
N ASN A 384 28.25 5.59 12.98
CA ASN A 384 27.22 5.69 14.01
C ASN A 384 26.62 7.10 14.13
N ASP A 385 27.36 8.14 13.77
CA ASP A 385 26.98 9.56 13.85
C ASP A 385 26.53 10.14 12.50
N SER A 386 26.32 9.28 11.50
CA SER A 386 25.76 9.67 10.20
C SER A 386 24.41 10.37 10.38
N ILE A 387 24.16 11.41 9.58
CA ILE A 387 22.88 12.11 9.55
C ILE A 387 21.95 11.38 8.59
N MET A 388 20.99 10.63 9.14
CA MET A 388 19.96 9.93 8.36
C MET A 388 18.77 10.86 8.11
N THR A 389 18.31 10.95 6.87
CA THR A 389 17.16 11.81 6.50
C THR A 389 15.87 11.40 7.20
N ASP A 390 15.73 10.11 7.52
CA ASP A 390 14.54 9.53 8.12
C ASP A 390 14.68 9.29 9.64
N MET A 391 15.69 9.89 10.29
CA MET A 391 15.93 9.78 11.74
C MET A 391 14.74 10.25 12.60
N CYS A 392 13.83 11.06 12.03
CA CYS A 392 12.65 11.58 12.71
C CYS A 392 11.34 10.93 12.23
N CYS A 393 11.40 9.76 11.60
CA CYS A 393 10.22 9.06 11.06
C CYS A 393 9.10 8.89 12.10
N GLY A 394 9.44 8.44 13.32
CA GLY A 394 8.48 8.29 14.41
C GLY A 394 7.81 9.61 14.81
N HIS A 395 8.58 10.71 14.88
CA HIS A 395 8.02 12.03 15.16
C HIS A 395 7.07 12.50 14.05
N TRP A 396 7.51 12.37 12.79
CA TRP A 396 6.69 12.68 11.62
C TRP A 396 5.35 11.94 11.66
N TYR A 397 5.37 10.64 11.96
CA TYR A 397 4.15 9.84 11.96
C TYR A 397 3.19 10.20 13.09
N LEU A 398 3.69 10.55 14.29
CA LEU A 398 2.85 11.07 15.38
C LEU A 398 2.15 12.38 14.97
N ARG A 399 2.88 13.31 14.33
CA ARG A 399 2.30 14.57 13.81
C ARG A 399 1.19 14.28 12.82
N CYS A 400 1.45 13.39 11.86
CA CYS A 400 0.46 12.94 10.88
C CYS A 400 -0.76 12.26 11.50
N SER A 401 -0.60 11.69 12.71
CA SER A 401 -1.66 11.01 13.46
C SER A 401 -2.40 11.93 14.45
N GLY A 402 -2.12 13.24 14.44
CA GLY A 402 -2.86 14.23 15.22
C GLY A 402 -2.34 14.45 16.65
N PHE A 403 -1.15 13.93 17.01
CA PHE A 403 -0.49 14.31 18.25
C PHE A 403 -0.10 15.80 18.22
N LYS A 404 -0.41 16.53 19.29
CA LYS A 404 -0.09 17.96 19.43
C LYS A 404 1.35 18.15 19.90
N HIS A 405 1.92 19.34 19.64
CA HIS A 405 3.29 19.69 20.05
C HIS A 405 3.54 19.47 21.56
N GLU A 406 2.59 19.85 22.41
CA GLU A 406 2.71 19.69 23.87
C GLU A 406 2.73 18.22 24.32
N SER A 407 2.08 17.33 23.55
CA SER A 407 2.15 15.86 23.76
C SER A 407 3.38 15.21 23.12
N LEU A 408 4.17 15.98 22.37
CA LEU A 408 5.34 15.53 21.61
C LEU A 408 6.69 15.81 22.30
N LYS A 409 6.69 16.03 23.63
CA LYS A 409 7.88 15.87 24.49
C LYS A 409 8.44 14.43 24.50
N VAL A 410 8.10 13.66 23.49
CA VAL A 410 8.52 12.32 23.15
C VAL A 410 9.92 12.34 22.54
N PHE A 411 10.26 13.41 21.83
CA PHE A 411 11.55 13.64 21.18
C PHE A 411 12.15 14.97 21.63
N GLU A 412 13.48 15.05 21.76
CA GLU A 412 14.27 16.27 22.02
C GLU A 412 14.44 17.04 20.70
N LEU A 413 13.32 17.54 20.17
CA LEU A 413 13.35 18.52 19.10
C LEU A 413 13.16 19.87 19.78
N ASN A 414 14.18 20.73 19.72
CA ASN A 414 14.02 22.13 20.09
C ASN A 414 12.79 22.69 19.39
N ASP A 415 12.03 23.56 20.06
CA ASP A 415 10.86 24.26 19.53
C ASP A 415 11.22 25.02 18.24
N LEU A 416 11.28 24.30 17.12
CA LEU A 416 11.40 24.86 15.80
C LEU A 416 9.96 25.04 15.33
N ASP A 417 9.46 26.26 15.51
CA ASP A 417 8.24 26.75 14.87
C ASP A 417 8.35 26.51 13.35
N PHE A 418 7.74 25.43 12.87
CA PHE A 418 7.54 25.14 11.45
C PHE A 418 6.06 25.26 11.07
#